data_AF-A0A1Y1MTL3-F1
#
_entry.id   AF-A0A1Y1MTL3-F1
#
_cell.length_a   1.000
_cell.length_b   1.000
_cell.length_c   1.000
_cell.angle_alpha   90.00
_cell.angle_beta   90.00
_cell.angle_gamma   90.00
#
_symmetry.space_group_name_H-M   'P 1'
#
loop_
_entity.id
_entity.type
_entity.pdbx_description
1 polymer ?
#
loop_
_entity_poly.entity_id
_entity_poly.type
_entity_poly.pdbx_seq_one_letter_code
_entity_poly.pdbx_strand_id
1 'polypeptide(L)'
;VYNRITKELKQLMFQIKNEAIGEYLHTLTPNSQSDYSLWKATRKLKRPCLQIPPIRNKNGSWARDNKAKAEVFAEHLSNIFRPHPPENNADEKEILDFLEAPMQMSRPIKHIRPREIWDEIKLLNTSKTPGYDLISAR
;
A
#
# COMPACT_ATOMS: atom_id res chain seq x y z
N VAL A 1 -5.93 -14.73 -49.48
CA VAL A 1 -6.75 -13.52 -49.78
C VAL A 1 -7.85 -13.30 -48.74
N TYR A 2 -8.74 -14.28 -48.48
CA TYR A 2 -9.82 -14.16 -47.48
C TYR A 2 -9.37 -13.70 -46.08
N ASN A 3 -8.31 -14.32 -45.52
CA ASN A 3 -7.80 -13.94 -44.19
C ASN A 3 -7.39 -12.45 -44.10
N ARG A 4 -6.90 -11.88 -45.21
CA ARG A 4 -6.51 -10.46 -45.27
C ARG A 4 -7.75 -9.56 -45.24
N ILE A 5 -8.73 -9.85 -46.11
CA ILE A 5 -9.99 -9.09 -46.19
C ILE A 5 -10.76 -9.16 -44.86
N THR A 6 -10.83 -10.35 -44.25
CA THR A 6 -11.46 -10.50 -42.93
C THR A 6 -10.75 -9.71 -41.84
N LYS A 7 -9.42 -9.60 -41.89
CA LYS A 7 -8.64 -8.78 -40.95
C LYS A 7 -8.91 -7.29 -41.17
N GLU A 8 -8.89 -6.83 -42.43
CA GLU A 8 -9.21 -5.45 -42.82
C GLU A 8 -10.62 -5.06 -42.35
N LEU A 9 -11.62 -5.90 -42.60
CA LEU A 9 -12.99 -5.69 -42.14
C LEU A 9 -13.08 -5.55 -40.61
N LYS A 10 -12.40 -6.44 -39.87
CA LYS A 10 -12.37 -6.38 -38.39
C LYS A 10 -11.72 -5.07 -37.90
N GLN A 11 -10.67 -4.60 -38.54
CA GLN A 11 -10.01 -3.35 -38.21
C GLN A 11 -10.93 -2.15 -38.46
N LEU A 12 -11.62 -2.13 -39.60
CA LEU A 12 -12.57 -1.06 -39.94
C LEU A 12 -13.75 -1.02 -38.96
N MET A 13 -14.33 -2.18 -38.63
CA MET A 13 -15.38 -2.29 -37.62
C MET A 13 -14.90 -1.81 -36.23
N PHE A 14 -13.64 -2.06 -35.89
CA PHE A 14 -13.06 -1.60 -34.63
C PHE A 14 -12.88 -0.08 -34.62
N GLN A 15 -12.41 0.51 -35.72
CA GLN A 15 -12.27 1.96 -35.87
C GLN A 15 -13.62 2.67 -35.73
N ILE A 16 -14.64 2.22 -36.46
CA ILE A 16 -16.00 2.79 -36.40
C ILE A 16 -16.56 2.74 -34.97
N LYS A 17 -16.36 1.61 -34.27
CA LYS A 17 -16.80 1.48 -32.87
C LYS A 17 -16.07 2.45 -31.93
N ASN A 18 -14.75 2.61 -32.10
CA ASN A 18 -13.98 3.53 -31.27
C ASN A 18 -14.38 4.98 -31.50
N GLU A 19 -14.63 5.36 -32.76
CA GLU A 19 -15.09 6.70 -33.12
C GLU A 19 -16.46 7.00 -32.48
N ALA A 20 -17.43 6.10 -32.64
CA ALA A 20 -18.75 6.25 -32.01
C ALA A 20 -18.68 6.33 -30.47
N ILE A 21 -17.79 5.55 -29.84
CA ILE A 21 -17.57 5.66 -28.38
C ILE A 21 -16.94 7.00 -28.04
N GLY A 22 -15.96 7.48 -28.83
CA GLY A 22 -15.33 8.78 -28.64
C GLY A 22 -16.35 9.92 -28.70
N GLU A 23 -17.17 9.96 -29.76
CA GLU A 23 -18.25 10.92 -29.92
C GLU A 23 -19.22 10.89 -28.74
N TYR A 24 -19.68 9.68 -28.35
CA TYR A 24 -20.55 9.52 -27.18
C TYR A 24 -19.91 10.09 -25.91
N LEU A 25 -18.65 9.78 -25.62
CA LEU A 25 -17.96 10.28 -24.44
C LEU A 25 -17.78 11.81 -24.46
N HIS A 26 -17.59 12.42 -25.63
CA HIS A 26 -17.53 13.87 -25.77
C HIS A 26 -18.84 14.59 -25.42
N THR A 27 -19.99 13.91 -25.52
CA THR A 27 -21.28 14.47 -25.10
C THR A 27 -21.50 14.45 -23.58
N LEU A 28 -20.67 13.72 -22.83
CA LEU A 28 -20.84 13.54 -21.38
C LEU A 28 -19.99 14.51 -20.57
N THR A 29 -20.42 14.80 -19.34
CA THR A 29 -19.70 15.71 -18.44
C THR A 29 -19.38 15.07 -17.08
N PRO A 30 -18.29 15.50 -16.41
CA PRO A 30 -17.85 14.94 -15.13
C PRO A 30 -18.46 15.65 -13.91
N ASN A 31 -19.38 16.59 -14.09
CA ASN A 31 -19.87 17.48 -13.04
C ASN A 31 -21.10 16.92 -12.31
N SER A 32 -21.38 17.48 -11.12
CA SER A 32 -22.55 17.09 -10.33
C SER A 32 -23.88 17.47 -10.98
N GLN A 33 -23.89 18.47 -11.87
CA GLN A 33 -25.09 18.91 -12.60
C GLN A 33 -25.60 17.87 -13.60
N SER A 34 -24.68 17.09 -14.20
CA SER A 34 -25.03 15.95 -15.06
C SER A 34 -25.06 14.63 -14.31
N ASP A 35 -25.09 14.68 -12.96
CA ASP A 35 -25.10 13.49 -12.11
C ASP A 35 -23.93 12.54 -12.45
N TYR A 36 -22.75 13.12 -12.70
CA TYR A 36 -21.51 12.41 -13.03
C TYR A 36 -21.67 11.41 -14.20
N SER A 37 -22.44 11.79 -15.23
CA SER A 37 -22.76 10.98 -16.40
C SER A 37 -21.54 10.29 -17.04
N LEU A 38 -20.42 11.00 -17.17
CA LEU A 38 -19.16 10.45 -17.69
C LEU A 38 -18.60 9.32 -16.83
N TRP A 39 -18.62 9.46 -15.50
CA TRP A 39 -18.18 8.41 -14.58
C TRP A 39 -19.10 7.19 -14.64
N LYS A 40 -20.42 7.41 -14.69
CA LYS A 40 -21.40 6.31 -14.79
C LYS A 40 -21.20 5.47 -16.05
N ALA A 41 -20.96 6.13 -17.18
CA ALA A 41 -20.68 5.48 -18.46
C ALA A 41 -19.37 4.68 -18.43
N THR A 42 -18.32 5.21 -17.79
CA THR A 42 -16.96 4.65 -17.85
C THR A 42 -16.60 3.70 -16.71
N ARG A 43 -17.32 3.70 -15.57
CA ARG A 43 -16.96 2.92 -14.36
C ARG A 43 -16.85 1.40 -14.58
N LYS A 44 -17.58 0.85 -15.56
CA LYS A 44 -17.55 -0.58 -15.89
C LYS A 44 -16.50 -0.94 -16.96
N LEU A 45 -15.82 0.04 -17.54
CA LEU A 45 -14.75 -0.21 -18.50
C LEU A 45 -13.59 -0.89 -17.76
N LYS A 46 -13.19 -2.06 -18.26
CA LYS A 46 -12.07 -2.79 -17.68
C LYS A 46 -10.79 -1.99 -17.92
N ARG A 47 -9.99 -1.82 -16.87
CA ARG A 47 -8.62 -1.32 -17.02
C ARG A 47 -7.85 -2.26 -17.96
N PRO A 48 -7.03 -1.75 -18.88
CA PRO A 48 -6.10 -2.58 -19.63
C PRO A 48 -5.26 -3.40 -18.64
N CYS A 49 -5.23 -4.72 -18.81
CA CYS A 49 -4.33 -5.55 -18.02
C CYS A 49 -2.89 -5.21 -18.43
N LEU A 50 -2.14 -4.57 -17.54
CA LEU A 50 -0.71 -4.41 -17.71
C LEU A 50 -0.08 -5.80 -17.76
N GLN A 51 0.60 -6.11 -18.87
CA GLN A 51 1.33 -7.35 -18.98
C GLN A 51 2.48 -7.32 -17.98
N ILE A 52 2.48 -8.25 -17.03
CA ILE A 52 3.59 -8.39 -16.09
C ILE A 52 4.79 -8.88 -16.91
N PRO A 53 5.92 -8.12 -16.93
CA PRO A 53 7.07 -8.52 -17.71
C PRO A 53 7.59 -9.89 -17.23
N PRO A 54 8.10 -10.74 -18.12
CA PRO A 54 8.65 -12.03 -17.73
C PRO A 54 9.81 -11.85 -16.76
N ILE A 55 9.90 -12.73 -15.76
CA ILE A 55 10.94 -12.68 -14.71
C ILE A 55 12.13 -13.52 -15.18
N ARG A 56 13.34 -12.96 -15.07
CA ARG A 56 14.60 -13.67 -15.34
C ARG A 56 15.18 -14.26 -14.07
N ASN A 57 15.65 -15.50 -14.19
CA ASN A 57 16.46 -16.16 -13.19
C ASN A 57 17.89 -15.59 -13.21
N LYS A 58 18.66 -15.84 -12.14
CA LYS A 58 20.09 -15.47 -12.05
C LYS A 58 20.94 -16.08 -13.18
N ASN A 59 20.57 -17.25 -13.67
CA ASN A 59 21.23 -17.93 -14.79
C ASN A 59 20.85 -17.36 -16.18
N GLY A 60 20.05 -16.30 -16.25
CA GLY A 60 19.59 -15.68 -17.51
C GLY A 60 18.41 -16.38 -18.19
N SER A 61 17.97 -17.53 -17.66
CA SER A 61 16.76 -18.23 -18.13
C SER A 61 15.48 -17.54 -17.63
N TRP A 62 14.34 -17.82 -18.25
CA TRP A 62 13.04 -17.24 -17.87
C TRP A 62 12.30 -18.11 -16.85
N ALA A 63 11.76 -17.50 -15.80
CA ALA A 63 10.85 -18.14 -14.86
C ALA A 63 9.47 -18.34 -15.51
N ARG A 64 9.20 -19.55 -16.00
CA ARG A 64 7.97 -19.88 -16.73
C ARG A 64 6.79 -20.14 -15.81
N ASP A 65 7.02 -20.93 -14.75
CA ASP A 65 5.96 -21.35 -13.82
C ASP A 65 5.81 -20.39 -12.64
N ASN A 66 4.63 -20.37 -12.03
CA ASN A 66 4.35 -19.50 -10.88
C ASN A 66 5.28 -19.80 -9.69
N LYS A 67 5.62 -21.09 -9.48
CA LYS A 67 6.57 -21.50 -8.44
C LYS A 67 7.96 -20.92 -8.71
N ALA A 68 8.47 -21.07 -9.93
CA ALA A 68 9.77 -20.52 -10.31
C ALA A 68 9.82 -18.99 -10.16
N LYS A 69 8.73 -18.30 -10.53
CA LYS A 69 8.63 -16.84 -10.32
C LYS A 69 8.69 -16.45 -8.84
N ALA A 70 7.97 -17.18 -7.99
CA ALA A 70 7.96 -16.94 -6.55
C ALA A 70 9.35 -17.17 -5.94
N GLU A 71 10.04 -18.24 -6.35
CA GLU A 71 11.39 -18.57 -5.88
C GLU A 71 12.40 -17.48 -6.27
N VAL A 72 12.40 -17.04 -7.53
CA VAL A 72 13.29 -15.95 -8.00
C VAL A 72 13.02 -14.65 -7.24
N PHE A 73 11.74 -14.35 -6.99
CA PHE A 73 11.38 -13.14 -6.26
C PHE A 73 11.83 -13.22 -4.79
N ALA A 74 11.62 -14.36 -4.13
CA ALA A 74 12.08 -14.61 -2.77
C ALA A 74 13.61 -14.48 -2.66
N GLU A 75 14.34 -15.08 -3.61
CA GLU A 75 15.79 -14.98 -3.67
C GLU A 75 16.24 -13.52 -3.87
N HIS A 76 15.61 -12.78 -4.77
CA HIS A 76 15.91 -11.37 -5.00
C HIS A 76 15.70 -10.52 -3.73
N LEU A 77 14.54 -10.66 -3.08
CA LEU A 77 14.24 -9.95 -1.84
C LEU A 77 15.21 -10.31 -0.71
N SER A 78 15.55 -11.59 -0.58
CA SER A 78 16.54 -12.04 0.41
C SER A 78 17.90 -11.37 0.23
N ASN A 79 18.33 -11.16 -1.02
CA ASN A 79 19.59 -10.45 -1.30
C ASN A 79 19.50 -8.95 -1.01
N ILE A 80 18.36 -8.31 -1.32
CA ILE A 80 18.14 -6.87 -1.07
C ILE A 80 18.09 -6.58 0.43
N PHE A 81 17.39 -7.41 1.19
CA PHE A 81 17.21 -7.24 2.62
C PHE A 81 18.33 -7.89 3.45
N ARG A 82 19.44 -8.28 2.81
CA ARG A 82 20.61 -8.75 3.53
C ARG A 82 21.30 -7.54 4.18
N PRO A 83 21.49 -7.53 5.53
CA PRO A 83 22.21 -6.46 6.19
C PRO A 83 23.62 -6.31 5.60
N HIS A 84 24.13 -5.08 5.58
CA HIS A 84 25.54 -4.87 5.26
C HIS A 84 26.40 -5.60 6.28
N PRO A 85 27.49 -6.27 5.85
CA PRO A 85 28.45 -6.81 6.80
C PRO A 85 29.00 -5.65 7.66
N PRO A 86 29.15 -5.83 8.98
CA PRO A 86 29.68 -4.79 9.84
C PRO A 86 31.11 -4.45 9.41
N GLU A 87 31.40 -3.16 9.24
CA GLU A 87 32.74 -2.69 8.88
C GLU A 87 33.72 -2.83 10.07
N ASN A 88 33.20 -2.88 11.30
CA ASN A 88 33.98 -2.99 12.53
C ASN A 88 33.26 -3.82 13.60
N ASN A 89 33.94 -4.80 14.20
CA ASN A 89 33.36 -5.71 15.19
C ASN A 89 33.11 -5.06 16.57
N ALA A 90 33.53 -3.80 16.75
CA ALA A 90 33.32 -3.07 18.00
C ALA A 90 31.82 -2.82 18.26
N ASP A 91 31.07 -2.48 17.22
CA ASP A 91 29.65 -2.16 17.32
C ASP A 91 28.81 -3.41 17.65
N GLU A 92 29.22 -4.59 17.12
CA GLU A 92 28.57 -5.86 17.46
C GLU A 92 28.67 -6.19 18.94
N LYS A 93 29.83 -5.91 19.56
CA LYS A 93 30.03 -6.15 20.98
C LYS A 93 29.17 -5.22 21.85
N GLU A 94 29.08 -3.94 21.48
CA GLU A 94 28.20 -2.99 22.17
C GLU A 94 26.72 -3.37 22.06
N ILE A 95 26.29 -3.84 20.87
CA ILE A 95 24.93 -4.33 20.65
C ILE A 95 24.63 -5.57 21.51
N LEU A 96 25.55 -6.53 21.56
CA LEU A 96 25.41 -7.74 22.37
C LEU A 96 25.37 -7.39 23.86
N ASP A 97 26.30 -6.55 24.33
CA ASP A 97 26.34 -6.09 25.72
C ASP A 97 25.04 -5.35 26.10
N PHE A 98 24.45 -4.57 25.19
CA PHE A 98 23.15 -3.91 25.40
C PHE A 98 21.97 -4.91 25.45
N LEU A 99 21.94 -5.90 24.55
CA LEU A 99 20.89 -6.92 24.51
C LEU A 99 20.92 -7.85 25.73
N GLU A 100 22.12 -8.15 26.23
CA GLU A 100 22.34 -8.99 27.41
C GLU A 100 22.21 -8.21 28.73
N ALA A 101 22.22 -6.88 28.68
CA ALA A 101 22.06 -6.06 29.87
C ALA A 101 20.70 -6.36 30.54
N PRO A 102 20.66 -6.52 31.87
CA PRO A 102 19.41 -6.76 32.59
C PRO A 102 18.48 -5.56 32.39
N MET A 103 17.41 -5.78 31.63
CA MET A 103 16.45 -4.75 31.26
C MET A 103 15.69 -4.29 32.50
N GLN A 104 16.11 -3.17 33.09
CA GLN A 104 15.36 -2.53 34.17
C GLN A 104 14.13 -1.85 33.57
N MET A 105 13.01 -2.58 33.48
CA MET A 105 11.74 -2.20 32.85
C MET A 105 11.24 -0.80 33.22
N SER A 106 11.60 -0.32 34.40
CA SER A 106 11.61 1.09 34.80
C SER A 106 12.03 1.15 36.27
N ARG A 107 12.30 2.36 36.76
CA ARG A 107 12.35 2.58 38.21
C ARG A 107 10.95 2.28 38.79
N PRO A 108 10.85 1.72 40.01
CA PRO A 108 9.55 1.51 40.65
C PRO A 108 8.76 2.82 40.67
N ILE A 109 7.46 2.72 40.38
CA ILE A 109 6.56 3.87 40.34
C ILE A 109 6.62 4.57 41.70
N LYS A 110 6.77 5.89 41.69
CA LYS A 110 6.73 6.67 42.93
C LYS A 110 5.35 6.52 43.57
N HIS A 111 5.32 6.41 44.89
CA HIS A 111 4.06 6.37 45.63
C HIS A 111 3.26 7.66 45.37
N ILE A 112 1.99 7.50 45.02
CA ILE A 112 1.06 8.60 44.76
C ILE A 112 0.14 8.77 45.97
N ARG A 113 -0.07 10.01 46.39
CA ARG A 113 -1.04 10.38 47.43
C ARG A 113 -2.38 10.72 46.78
N PRO A 114 -3.52 10.39 47.41
CA PRO A 114 -4.84 10.77 46.88
C PRO A 114 -4.98 12.27 46.59
N ARG A 115 -4.31 13.13 47.36
CA ARG A 115 -4.30 14.59 47.15
C ARG A 115 -3.70 15.00 45.81
N GLU A 116 -2.65 14.31 45.35
CA GLU A 116 -2.01 14.60 44.06
C GLU A 116 -2.98 14.29 42.91
N ILE A 117 -3.76 13.21 43.03
CA ILE A 117 -4.81 12.86 42.07
C ILE A 117 -5.89 13.96 42.03
N TRP A 118 -6.32 14.46 43.18
CA TRP A 118 -7.29 15.55 43.27
C TRP A 118 -6.79 16.85 42.62
N ASP A 119 -5.53 17.19 42.84
CA ASP A 119 -4.93 18.39 42.28
C ASP A 119 -4.79 18.28 40.76
N GLU A 120 -4.43 17.11 40.23
CA GLU A 120 -4.41 16.83 38.78
C GLU A 120 -5.81 16.87 38.14
N ILE A 121 -6.83 16.29 38.79
CA ILE A 121 -8.22 16.33 38.29
C ILE A 121 -8.71 17.77 38.13
N LYS A 122 -8.34 18.68 39.05
CA LYS A 122 -8.71 20.11 38.95
C LYS A 122 -8.04 20.83 37.77
N LEU A 123 -6.90 20.35 37.30
CA LEU A 123 -6.18 20.92 36.16
C LEU A 123 -6.75 20.45 34.81
N LEU A 124 -7.60 19.41 34.81
CA LEU A 124 -8.20 18.89 33.60
C LEU A 124 -9.17 19.89 32.96
N ASN A 125 -9.15 19.96 31.62
CA ASN A 125 -10.03 20.86 30.88
C ASN A 125 -11.46 20.30 30.79
N THR A 126 -12.41 20.99 31.41
CA THR A 126 -13.85 20.63 31.47
C THR A 126 -14.61 20.80 30.15
N SER A 127 -13.98 21.40 29.13
CA SER A 127 -14.55 21.55 27.79
C SER A 127 -14.24 20.37 26.85
N LYS A 128 -13.43 19.41 27.29
CA LYS A 128 -13.20 18.19 26.49
C LYS A 128 -14.41 17.27 26.57
N THR A 129 -14.78 16.72 25.41
CA THR A 129 -15.81 15.66 25.33
C THR A 129 -15.33 14.39 26.03
N PRO A 130 -16.22 13.66 26.72
CA PRO A 130 -15.88 12.42 27.40
C PRO A 130 -15.33 11.36 26.44
N GLY A 131 -14.45 10.50 26.97
CA GLY A 131 -13.91 9.35 26.24
C GLY A 131 -14.94 8.22 26.05
N TYR A 132 -14.50 7.10 25.50
CA TYR A 132 -15.35 5.92 25.29
C TYR A 132 -15.89 5.30 26.59
N ASP A 133 -15.17 5.50 27.70
CA ASP A 133 -15.57 5.10 29.05
C ASP A 133 -16.55 6.09 29.73
N LEU A 134 -16.92 7.16 29.01
CA LEU A 134 -17.78 8.25 29.47
C LEU A 134 -17.24 9.04 30.68
N ILE A 135 -15.97 8.85 31.05
CA ILE A 135 -15.34 9.60 32.14
C ILE A 135 -15.00 11.00 31.63
N SER A 136 -15.34 12.01 32.42
CA SER A 136 -15.07 13.43 32.12
C SER A 136 -14.50 14.13 33.35
N ALA A 137 -13.89 15.29 33.12
CA ALA A 137 -13.41 16.18 34.18
C ALA A 137 -14.52 17.02 34.84
N ARG A 138 -15.79 16.82 34.44
CA ARG A 138 -16.98 17.48 34.98
C ARG A 138 -17.65 16.60 36.04
#